data_AF-A0A954FMY0-F1
#
_entry.id   AF-A0A954FMY0-F1
#
_cell.length_a   1.000
_cell.length_b   1.000
_cell.length_c   1.000
_cell.angle_alpha   90.00
_cell.angle_beta   90.00
_cell.angle_gamma   90.00
#
_symmetry.space_group_name_H-M   'P 1'
#
loop_
_entity.id
_entity.type
_entity.pdbx_description
1 polymer ?
#
loop_
_entity_poly.entity_id
_entity_poly.type
_entity_poly.pdbx_seq_one_letter_code
_entity_poly.pdbx_strand_id
1 'polypeptide(L)'
;MNMFLDGPDSRPSEAVHIVFAGEKVKADDLQVNPSVQASEHTGTFVVLSLEALVAMKLISFRRKDQTHLEDMISVGLIDRTWIERYQTDLGHRLAEIFDSLEN
;
A
#
# COMPACT_ATOMS: atom_id res chain seq x y z
N MET A 1 13.32 -6.20 9.54
CA MET A 1 13.19 -4.88 8.87
C MET A 1 14.51 -4.62 8.17
N ASN A 2 14.49 -4.37 6.86
CA ASN A 2 15.70 -4.12 6.09
C ASN A 2 15.95 -2.62 6.01
N MET A 3 17.21 -2.19 6.17
CA MET A 3 17.59 -0.79 6.21
C MET A 3 18.82 -0.57 5.34
N PHE A 4 18.82 0.52 4.57
CA PHE A 4 20.00 1.02 3.87
C PHE A 4 20.57 2.20 4.63
N LEU A 5 21.85 2.11 4.98
CA LEU A 5 22.64 3.17 5.62
C LEU A 5 23.56 3.78 4.57
N ASP A 6 23.50 5.10 4.43
CA ASP A 6 24.37 5.82 3.49
C ASP A 6 25.71 6.16 4.14
N GLY A 7 26.66 5.23 4.03
CA GLY A 7 28.00 5.36 4.59
C GLY A 7 28.18 4.78 6.00
N PRO A 8 29.45 4.59 6.42
CA PRO A 8 29.79 3.85 7.64
C PRO A 8 29.38 4.55 8.94
N ASP A 9 29.24 5.88 8.92
CA ASP A 9 28.92 6.68 10.11
C ASP A 9 27.41 7.01 10.24
N SER A 10 26.58 6.52 9.31
CA SER A 10 25.14 6.81 9.29
C SER A 10 24.38 6.15 10.43
N ARG A 11 23.39 6.85 10.97
CA ARG A 11 22.57 6.35 12.08
C ARG A 11 21.35 5.58 11.58
N PRO A 12 20.84 4.59 12.32
CA PRO A 12 19.59 3.91 11.98
C PRO A 12 18.38 4.84 11.79
N SER A 13 18.35 5.99 12.47
CA SER A 13 17.30 7.01 12.31
C SER A 13 17.38 7.77 10.98
N GLU A 14 18.51 7.72 10.30
CA GLU A 14 18.76 8.34 8.99
C GLU A 14 18.67 7.31 7.86
N ALA A 15 18.41 6.05 8.20
CA ALA A 15 18.36 4.97 7.24
C ALA A 15 17.10 5.03 6.37
N VAL A 16 17.22 4.50 5.16
CA VAL A 16 16.07 4.22 4.30
C VAL A 16 15.56 2.81 4.60
N HIS A 17 14.29 2.69 4.97
CA HIS A 17 13.65 1.38 5.14
C HIS A 17 13.37 0.75 3.78
N ILE A 18 13.92 -0.45 3.56
CA ILE A 18 13.72 -1.21 2.32
C ILE A 18 12.62 -2.25 2.52
N VAL A 19 11.71 -2.29 1.56
CA VAL A 19 10.73 -3.35 1.40
C VAL A 19 10.93 -3.99 0.03
N PHE A 20 11.00 -5.32 -0.01
CA PHE A 20 11.22 -6.06 -1.26
C PHE A 20 9.91 -6.32 -1.99
N ALA A 21 9.96 -6.19 -3.31
CA ALA A 21 8.83 -6.51 -4.19
C ALA A 21 8.68 -8.03 -4.32
N GLY A 22 7.44 -8.52 -4.39
CA GLY A 22 7.17 -9.96 -4.46
C GLY A 22 7.44 -10.72 -3.15
N GLU A 23 7.75 -10.02 -2.07
CA GLU A 23 7.95 -10.60 -0.74
C GLU A 23 6.93 -10.05 0.25
N LYS A 24 6.58 -10.85 1.27
CA LYS A 24 5.78 -10.36 2.40
C LYS A 24 6.67 -9.49 3.29
N VAL A 25 6.13 -8.37 3.79
CA VAL A 25 6.87 -7.48 4.70
C VAL A 25 6.93 -8.07 6.10
N LYS A 26 5.83 -8.72 6.51
CA LYS A 26 5.70 -9.53 7.72
C LYS A 26 5.20 -10.92 7.37
N ALA A 27 5.53 -11.92 8.18
CA ALA A 27 5.13 -13.30 7.93
C ALA A 27 3.59 -13.48 7.83
N ASP A 28 2.84 -12.68 8.59
CA ASP A 28 1.38 -12.69 8.69
C ASP A 28 0.67 -11.76 7.68
N ASP A 29 1.41 -11.05 6.82
CA ASP A 29 0.78 -10.25 5.75
C ASP A 29 -0.04 -11.16 4.82
N LEU A 30 -1.22 -10.69 4.41
CA LEU A 30 -2.13 -11.47 3.56
C LEU A 30 -1.52 -11.80 2.20
N GLN A 31 -0.77 -10.87 1.64
CA GLN A 31 -0.16 -10.99 0.32
C GLN A 31 1.26 -10.42 0.31
N VAL A 32 2.01 -10.77 -0.73
CA VAL A 32 3.31 -10.18 -1.01
C VAL A 32 3.15 -8.73 -1.49
N ASN A 33 4.18 -7.92 -1.25
CA ASN A 33 4.25 -6.55 -1.74
C ASN A 33 4.23 -6.53 -3.29
N PRO A 34 3.62 -5.53 -3.95
CA PRO A 34 3.50 -5.51 -5.41
C PRO A 34 4.85 -5.47 -6.12
N SER A 35 4.83 -5.88 -7.39
CA SER A 35 5.99 -5.77 -8.28
C SER A 35 6.39 -4.31 -8.48
N VAL A 36 7.68 -4.04 -8.66
CA VAL A 36 8.17 -2.72 -9.10
C VAL A 36 7.64 -2.30 -10.47
N GLN A 37 7.16 -3.26 -11.27
CA GLN A 37 6.55 -3.01 -12.57
C GLN A 37 5.10 -2.48 -12.44
N ALA A 38 4.48 -2.59 -11.27
CA ALA A 38 3.20 -1.97 -10.99
C ALA A 38 3.40 -0.48 -10.66
N SER A 39 4.00 0.24 -11.61
CA SER A 39 4.41 1.62 -11.49
C SER A 39 4.08 2.42 -12.75
N GLU A 40 4.01 3.72 -12.57
CA GLU A 40 3.69 4.71 -13.59
C GLU A 40 4.81 5.76 -13.64
N HIS A 41 5.10 6.23 -14.84
CA HIS A 41 6.06 7.32 -15.03
C HIS A 41 5.35 8.67 -14.87
N THR A 42 5.83 9.47 -13.92
CA THR A 42 5.36 10.84 -13.71
C THR A 42 6.54 11.80 -13.88
N GLY A 43 6.76 12.26 -15.11
CA GLY A 43 7.85 13.18 -15.45
C GLY A 43 9.21 12.57 -15.12
N THR A 44 9.85 13.10 -14.07
CA THR A 44 11.18 12.67 -13.61
C THR A 44 11.18 11.49 -12.65
N PHE A 45 10.02 11.04 -12.18
CA PHE A 45 9.91 9.98 -11.18
C PHE A 45 9.09 8.79 -11.66
N VAL A 46 9.40 7.63 -11.09
CA VAL A 46 8.56 6.43 -11.20
C VAL A 46 7.83 6.29 -9.87
N VAL A 47 6.50 6.26 -9.93
CA VAL A 47 5.64 6.13 -8.76
C VAL A 47 4.84 4.84 -8.85
N LEU A 48 4.41 4.28 -7.73
CA LEU A 48 3.51 3.12 -7.75
C LEU A 48 2.21 3.49 -8.45
N SER A 49 1.65 2.53 -9.21
CA SER A 49 0.30 2.69 -9.74
C SER A 49 -0.69 2.80 -8.58
N LEU A 50 -1.82 3.48 -8.82
CA LEU A 50 -2.84 3.65 -7.79
C LEU A 50 -3.35 2.29 -7.26
N GLU A 51 -3.53 1.32 -8.16
CA GLU A 51 -3.96 -0.04 -7.80
C GLU A 51 -2.98 -0.74 -6.86
N ALA A 52 -1.68 -0.63 -7.13
CA ALA A 52 -0.63 -1.17 -6.28
C ALA A 52 -0.56 -0.46 -4.93
N LEU A 53 -0.73 0.86 -4.91
CA LEU A 53 -0.75 1.64 -3.68
C LEU A 53 -1.92 1.23 -2.77
N VAL A 54 -3.12 1.04 -3.34
CA VAL A 54 -4.29 0.58 -2.60
C VAL A 54 -4.07 -0.83 -2.06
N ALA A 55 -3.52 -1.75 -2.87
CA ALA A 55 -3.18 -3.09 -2.41
C ALA A 55 -2.22 -3.06 -1.21
N MET A 56 -1.16 -2.25 -1.26
CA MET A 56 -0.21 -2.11 -0.15
C MET A 56 -0.87 -1.59 1.14
N LYS A 57 -1.79 -0.63 1.01
CA LYS A 57 -2.57 -0.10 2.14
C LYS A 57 -3.50 -1.16 2.72
N LEU A 58 -4.18 -1.93 1.87
CA LEU A 58 -5.05 -3.03 2.29
C LEU A 58 -4.28 -4.21 2.91
N ILE A 59 -3.05 -4.49 2.46
CA ILE A 59 -2.18 -5.51 3.09
C ILE A 59 -1.77 -5.07 4.49
N SER A 60 -1.27 -3.83 4.64
CA SER A 60 -0.82 -3.29 5.92
C SER A 60 -1.96 -3.03 6.91
N PHE A 61 -3.09 -2.53 6.40
CA PHE A 61 -4.36 -2.28 7.10
C PHE A 61 -4.26 -1.61 8.48
N ARG A 62 -3.31 -0.70 8.65
CA ARG A 62 -3.20 0.10 9.88
C ARG A 62 -4.25 1.22 9.84
N ARG A 63 -4.57 1.81 10.98
CA ARG A 63 -5.54 2.92 11.05
C ARG A 63 -5.24 4.07 10.08
N LYS A 64 -3.97 4.47 9.95
CA LYS A 64 -3.55 5.48 8.95
C LYS A 64 -3.77 5.05 7.50
N ASP A 65 -3.66 3.75 7.21
CA ASP A 65 -3.87 3.24 5.85
C ASP A 65 -5.37 3.23 5.52
N GLN A 66 -6.22 2.88 6.49
CA GLN A 66 -7.68 3.01 6.38
C GLN A 66 -8.08 4.47 6.13
N THR A 67 -7.59 5.43 6.93
CA THR A 67 -7.88 6.86 6.72
C THR A 67 -7.46 7.34 5.32
N HIS A 68 -6.29 6.94 4.82
CA HIS A 68 -5.91 7.28 3.45
C HIS A 68 -6.85 6.70 2.39
N LEU A 69 -7.39 5.49 2.61
CA LEU A 69 -8.35 4.87 1.70
C LEU A 69 -9.71 5.57 1.75
N GLU A 70 -10.17 5.94 2.95
CA GLU A 70 -11.36 6.77 3.16
C GLU A 70 -11.23 8.11 2.40
N ASP A 71 -10.08 8.78 2.50
CA ASP A 71 -9.79 10.00 1.76
C ASP A 71 -9.84 9.80 0.24
N MET A 72 -9.20 8.75 -0.28
CA MET A 72 -9.22 8.40 -1.71
C MET A 72 -10.64 8.15 -2.22
N ILE A 73 -11.48 7.48 -1.42
CA ILE A 73 -12.89 7.25 -1.73
C ILE A 73 -13.65 8.59 -1.76
N SER A 74 -13.45 9.44 -0.75
CA SER A 74 -14.19 10.71 -0.60
C SER A 74 -13.99 11.67 -1.79
N VAL A 75 -12.81 11.65 -2.42
CA VAL A 75 -12.48 12.47 -3.58
C VAL A 75 -12.78 11.77 -4.91
N GLY A 76 -13.33 10.56 -4.88
CA GLY A 76 -13.68 9.77 -6.05
C GLY A 76 -12.48 9.18 -6.81
N LEU A 77 -11.33 9.04 -6.15
CA LEU A 77 -10.14 8.44 -6.77
C LEU A 77 -10.28 6.92 -6.93
N ILE A 78 -11.00 6.28 -6.01
CA ILE A 78 -11.40 4.87 -6.07
C ILE A 78 -12.88 4.73 -5.69
N ASP A 79 -13.54 3.68 -6.18
CA ASP A 79 -14.96 3.42 -5.94
C ASP A 79 -15.23 1.94 -5.60
N ARG A 80 -16.49 1.58 -5.33
CA ARG A 80 -16.87 0.20 -4.94
C ARG A 80 -16.51 -0.85 -6.00
N THR A 81 -16.32 -0.49 -7.28
CA THR A 81 -15.92 -1.44 -8.33
C THR A 81 -14.50 -1.98 -8.11
N TRP A 82 -13.70 -1.30 -7.29
CA TRP A 82 -12.35 -1.75 -6.94
C TRP A 82 -12.33 -2.98 -6.04
N ILE A 83 -13.41 -3.29 -5.32
CA ILE A 83 -13.50 -4.47 -4.45
C ILE A 83 -13.22 -5.75 -5.26
N GLU A 84 -13.74 -5.82 -6.49
CA GLU A 84 -13.59 -6.98 -7.38
C GLU A 84 -12.18 -7.12 -7.99
N ARG A 85 -11.35 -6.07 -7.92
CA ARG A 85 -9.96 -6.09 -8.42
C ARG A 85 -9.02 -6.84 -7.49
N TYR A 86 -9.42 -7.04 -6.24
CA TYR A 86 -8.60 -7.64 -5.21
C TYR A 86 -9.05 -9.06 -4.88
N GLN A 87 -8.10 -9.93 -4.50
CA GLN A 87 -8.47 -11.25 -3.95
C GLN A 87 -9.32 -11.10 -2.69
N THR A 88 -10.07 -12.15 -2.36
CA THR A 88 -11.13 -12.16 -1.34
C THR A 88 -10.79 -11.40 -0.07
N ASP A 89 -9.63 -11.65 0.56
CA ASP A 89 -9.31 -11.01 1.85
C ASP A 89 -9.07 -9.50 1.75
N LEU A 90 -8.44 -9.04 0.67
CA LEU A 90 -8.21 -7.60 0.44
C LEU A 90 -9.48 -6.89 -0.02
N GLY A 91 -10.29 -7.57 -0.86
CA GLY A 91 -11.61 -7.08 -1.26
C GLY A 91 -12.54 -6.90 -0.05
N HIS A 92 -12.53 -7.86 0.89
CA HIS A 92 -13.29 -7.77 2.15
C HIS A 92 -12.86 -6.55 2.98
N ARG A 93 -11.55 -6.34 3.15
CA ARG A 93 -11.02 -5.16 3.86
C ARG A 93 -11.44 -3.84 3.21
N LEU A 94 -11.49 -3.79 1.88
CA LEU A 94 -11.95 -2.60 1.16
C LEU A 94 -13.46 -2.40 1.33
N ALA A 95 -14.26 -3.47 1.29
CA ALA A 95 -15.69 -3.42 1.55
C ALA A 95 -16.00 -2.88 2.96
N GLU A 96 -15.26 -3.33 3.98
CA GLU A 96 -15.39 -2.83 5.36
C GLU A 96 -15.20 -1.30 5.46
N ILE A 97 -14.30 -0.72 4.66
CA ILE A 97 -14.08 0.73 4.62
C ILE A 97 -15.26 1.45 3.97
N PHE A 98 -15.78 0.93 2.86
CA PHE A 98 -16.97 1.54 2.24
C PHE A 98 -18.18 1.50 3.18
N ASP A 99 -18.38 0.38 3.85
CA ASP A 99 -19.52 0.19 4.75
C ASP A 99 -19.39 1.08 6.01
N SER A 100 -18.17 1.39 6.47
CA SER A 100 -17.97 2.32 7.59
C SER A 100 -18.28 3.79 7.24
N LEU A 101 -18.18 4.17 5.97
CA LEU A 101 -18.48 5.53 5.49
C LEU A 101 -19.97 5.79 5.26
N GLU A 102 -20.77 4.72 5.10
CA GLU A 102 -22.22 4.80 4.87
C GLU A 102 -23.04 4.80 6.18
N ASN A 103 -22.39 4.55 7.32
CA ASN A 103 -23.00 4.45 8.65
C ASN A 103 -22.80 5.69 9.52
#